data_AF-A0A6I6GTV4-F1
#
_entry.id   AF-A0A6I6GTV4-F1
#
_cell.length_a   1.000
_cell.length_b   1.000
_cell.length_c   1.000
_cell.angle_alpha   90.00
_cell.angle_beta   90.00
_cell.angle_gamma   90.00
#
_symmetry.space_group_name_H-M   'P 1'
#
loop_
_entity.id
_entity.type
_entity.pdbx_description
1 polymer ?
#
loop_
_entity_poly.entity_id
_entity_poly.type
_entity_poly.pdbx_seq_one_letter_code
_entity_poly.pdbx_strand_id
1 'polypeptide(L)'
;MALKYGKYTCTASKYSNGFYEYIPRGSFVLNKNGTYTYLGLEKPSQGKFTVDKKGNILFTGGYLDKGKAEKIDRPDKYFLVFPTIPDNRWTCTWVGK
;
A
#
# COMPACT_ATOMS: atom_id res chain seq x y z
N MET A 1 1.78 -13.60 12.29
CA MET A 1 1.13 -12.26 12.32
C MET A 1 0.06 -12.20 11.26
N ALA A 2 -1.20 -12.01 11.70
CA ALA A 2 -2.39 -11.92 10.85
C ALA A 2 -2.50 -10.53 10.20
N LEU A 3 -3.18 -10.45 9.04
CA LEU A 3 -3.48 -9.18 8.37
C LEU A 3 -4.30 -8.27 9.31
N LYS A 4 -3.88 -7.01 9.47
CA LYS A 4 -4.70 -5.98 10.15
C LYS A 4 -5.59 -5.26 9.15
N TYR A 5 -6.89 -5.20 9.43
CA TYR A 5 -7.83 -4.37 8.68
C TYR A 5 -7.74 -2.90 9.17
N GLY A 6 -8.12 -1.96 8.32
CA GLY A 6 -8.01 -0.52 8.60
C GLY A 6 -7.04 0.19 7.66
N LYS A 7 -6.61 1.38 8.07
CA LYS A 7 -5.85 2.34 7.26
C LYS A 7 -4.36 2.04 7.27
N TYR A 8 -3.76 2.11 6.09
CA TYR A 8 -2.33 2.04 5.83
C TYR A 8 -1.88 3.32 5.14
N THR A 9 -0.98 4.07 5.76
CA THR A 9 -0.39 5.27 5.14
C THR A 9 0.85 4.87 4.34
N CYS A 10 0.95 5.38 3.11
CA CYS A 10 2.01 5.03 2.16
C CYS A 10 2.90 6.23 1.84
N THR A 11 4.20 5.98 1.78
CA THR A 11 5.23 6.98 1.47
C THR A 11 6.22 6.38 0.47
N ALA A 12 6.56 7.14 -0.57
CA ALA A 12 7.69 6.84 -1.44
C ALA A 12 8.93 7.53 -0.89
N SER A 13 10.11 6.93 -1.09
CA SER A 13 11.38 7.56 -0.72
C SER A 13 12.28 7.61 -1.94
N LYS A 14 12.82 8.79 -2.22
CA LYS A 14 13.80 9.01 -3.28
C LYS A 14 15.10 9.50 -2.65
N TYR A 15 16.21 8.86 -2.99
CA TYR A 15 17.54 9.37 -2.62
C TYR A 15 18.04 10.28 -3.74
N SER A 16 18.40 11.52 -3.41
CA SER A 16 18.90 12.51 -4.36
C SER A 16 19.91 13.43 -3.67
N ASN A 17 21.07 13.62 -4.29
CA ASN A 17 22.13 14.53 -3.82
C ASN A 17 22.50 14.40 -2.32
N GLY A 18 22.57 13.19 -1.79
CA GLY A 18 22.94 12.97 -0.38
C GLY A 18 21.77 12.94 0.60
N PHE A 19 20.56 13.27 0.17
CA PHE A 19 19.38 13.37 1.02
C PHE A 19 18.30 12.34 0.64
N TYR A 20 17.51 11.95 1.64
CA TYR A 20 16.27 11.21 1.43
C TYR A 20 15.09 12.18 1.38
N GLU A 21 14.40 12.19 0.25
CA GLU A 21 13.11 12.86 0.10
C GLU A 21 12.00 11.84 0.33
N TYR A 22 11.03 12.19 1.18
CA TYR A 22 9.88 11.35 1.50
C TYR A 22 8.62 11.97 0.91
N ILE A 23 8.04 11.30 -0.08
CA ILE A 23 6.87 11.78 -0.82
C ILE A 23 5.62 11.04 -0.32
N PRO A 24 4.65 11.72 0.30
CA PRO A 24 3.41 11.08 0.73
C PRO A 24 2.59 10.63 -0.49
N ARG A 25 2.10 9.40 -0.46
CA ARG A 25 1.32 8.79 -1.55
C ARG A 25 -0.13 8.50 -1.14
N GLY A 26 -0.59 9.11 -0.06
CA GLY A 26 -1.91 8.87 0.50
C GLY A 26 -1.96 7.60 1.33
N SER A 27 -3.14 6.96 1.34
CA SER A 27 -3.39 5.79 2.17
C SER A 27 -4.33 4.81 1.49
N PHE A 28 -4.29 3.53 1.86
CA PHE A 28 -5.34 2.59 1.53
C PHE A 28 -5.98 2.03 2.80
N VAL A 29 -7.28 1.77 2.75
CA VAL A 29 -8.05 1.18 3.84
C VAL A 29 -8.49 -0.21 3.42
N LEU A 30 -8.14 -1.23 4.20
CA LEU A 30 -8.59 -2.61 3.99
C LEU A 30 -9.85 -2.88 4.81
N ASN A 31 -10.91 -3.28 4.12
CA ASN A 31 -12.18 -3.66 4.74
C ASN A 31 -12.27 -5.17 4.94
N LYS A 32 -13.01 -5.60 5.97
CA LYS A 32 -13.19 -7.03 6.29
C LYS A 32 -13.91 -7.82 5.19
N ASN A 33 -14.67 -7.16 4.34
CA ASN A 33 -15.39 -7.75 3.20
C ASN A 33 -14.49 -7.99 1.96
N GLY A 34 -13.18 -7.77 2.06
CA GLY A 34 -12.25 -7.97 0.95
C GLY A 34 -12.17 -6.82 -0.05
N THR A 35 -12.78 -5.66 0.24
CA THR A 35 -12.60 -4.45 -0.55
C THR A 35 -11.52 -3.55 0.05
N TYR A 36 -10.87 -2.75 -0.81
CA TYR A 36 -10.01 -1.68 -0.35
C TYR A 36 -10.47 -0.34 -0.91
N THR A 37 -10.20 0.72 -0.15
CA THR A 37 -10.36 2.11 -0.61
C THR A 37 -9.00 2.77 -0.62
N TYR A 38 -8.56 3.26 -1.77
CA TYR A 38 -7.39 4.14 -1.87
C TYR A 38 -7.83 5.60 -1.72
N LEU A 39 -7.22 6.28 -0.76
CA LEU A 39 -7.42 7.67 -0.38
C LEU A 39 -6.17 8.47 -0.79
N GLY A 40 -5.92 8.55 -2.09
CA GLY A 40 -4.94 9.46 -2.68
C GLY A 40 -5.56 10.82 -2.98
N LEU A 41 -4.72 11.87 -2.99
CA LEU A 41 -5.16 13.27 -3.12
C LEU A 41 -5.90 13.56 -4.43
N GLU A 42 -5.55 12.90 -5.54
CA GLU A 42 -6.11 13.22 -6.87
C GLU A 42 -6.98 12.10 -7.46
N LYS A 43 -6.89 10.87 -6.96
CA LYS A 43 -7.56 9.70 -7.54
C LYS A 43 -8.06 8.73 -6.46
N PRO A 44 -8.99 9.15 -5.60
CA PRO A 44 -9.65 8.20 -4.70
C PRO A 44 -10.32 7.12 -5.52
N SER A 45 -10.13 5.86 -5.13
CA SER A 45 -10.66 4.72 -5.88
C SER A 45 -10.91 3.53 -4.97
N GLN A 46 -11.70 2.58 -5.46
CA GLN A 46 -11.99 1.34 -4.76
C GLN A 46 -11.63 0.15 -5.62
N GLY A 47 -11.30 -0.95 -4.96
CA GLY A 47 -11.08 -2.23 -5.59
C GLY A 47 -11.21 -3.37 -4.59
N LYS A 48 -10.69 -4.53 -4.97
CA LYS A 48 -10.67 -5.73 -4.14
C LYS A 48 -9.24 -6.08 -3.76
N PHE A 49 -9.10 -6.85 -2.70
CA PHE A 49 -7.83 -7.43 -2.35
C PHE A 49 -7.99 -8.88 -1.90
N THR A 50 -6.91 -9.64 -2.03
CA THR A 50 -6.75 -10.97 -1.43
C THR A 50 -5.43 -11.03 -0.69
N VAL A 51 -5.27 -12.06 0.15
CA VAL A 51 -4.01 -12.32 0.87
C VAL A 51 -3.46 -13.65 0.38
N ASP A 52 -2.21 -13.66 -0.08
CA ASP A 52 -1.55 -14.89 -0.51
C ASP A 52 -1.05 -15.73 0.69
N LYS A 53 -0.54 -16.93 0.41
CA LYS A 53 0.01 -17.84 1.44
C LYS A 53 1.20 -17.25 2.21
N LYS A 54 1.89 -16.25 1.66
CA LYS A 54 3.04 -15.56 2.28
C LYS A 54 2.59 -14.36 3.11
N GLY A 55 1.30 -14.02 3.10
CA GLY A 55 0.74 -12.86 3.79
C GLY A 55 0.90 -11.56 3.02
N ASN A 56 1.18 -11.62 1.71
CA ASN A 56 1.18 -10.43 0.85
C ASN A 56 -0.26 -10.05 0.50
N ILE A 57 -0.51 -8.76 0.33
CA ILE A 57 -1.81 -8.25 -0.11
C ILE A 57 -1.74 -8.05 -1.62
N LEU A 58 -2.62 -8.71 -2.35
CA LEU A 58 -2.76 -8.59 -3.81
C LEU A 58 -3.97 -7.72 -4.13
N PHE A 59 -3.79 -6.66 -4.89
CA PHE A 59 -4.83 -5.70 -5.24
C PHE A 59 -5.36 -5.95 -6.65
N THR A 60 -6.67 -5.73 -6.83
CA THR A 60 -7.35 -5.86 -8.13
C THR A 60 -8.42 -4.79 -8.29
N GLY A 61 -8.44 -4.12 -9.44
CA GLY A 61 -9.25 -2.94 -9.71
C GLY A 61 -8.76 -1.70 -8.96
N GLY A 62 -9.35 -0.54 -9.28
CA GLY A 62 -8.99 0.74 -8.68
C GLY A 62 -7.60 1.23 -9.06
N TYR A 63 -7.06 2.17 -8.28
CA TYR A 63 -5.76 2.80 -8.55
C TYR A 63 -4.58 1.86 -8.31
N LEU A 64 -4.70 0.93 -7.36
CA LEU A 64 -3.66 -0.05 -7.04
C LEU A 64 -3.80 -1.35 -7.86
N ASP A 65 -4.49 -1.33 -9.00
CA ASP A 65 -4.73 -2.54 -9.79
C ASP A 65 -3.42 -3.26 -10.15
N LYS A 66 -3.45 -4.60 -10.06
CA LYS A 66 -2.29 -5.50 -10.21
C LYS A 66 -1.16 -5.21 -9.23
N GLY A 67 -1.43 -4.47 -8.17
CA GLY A 67 -0.48 -4.17 -7.12
C GLY A 67 -0.28 -5.31 -6.14
N LYS A 68 0.92 -5.32 -5.56
CA LYS A 68 1.31 -6.24 -4.50
C LYS A 68 1.92 -5.44 -3.36
N ALA A 69 1.29 -5.49 -2.20
CA ALA A 69 1.91 -5.11 -0.93
C ALA A 69 2.61 -6.34 -0.34
N GLU A 70 3.92 -6.40 -0.57
CA GLU A 70 4.79 -7.44 -0.07
C GLU A 70 5.08 -7.24 1.42
N LYS A 71 4.89 -8.30 2.19
CA LYS A 71 5.15 -8.28 3.63
C LYS A 71 6.66 -8.18 3.86
N ILE A 72 7.05 -7.27 4.75
CA ILE A 72 8.45 -7.10 5.14
C ILE A 72 8.69 -7.63 6.56
N ASP A 73 9.96 -7.77 6.93
CA ASP A 73 10.37 -8.16 8.29
C ASP A 73 10.19 -7.03 9.32
N ARG A 74 9.00 -6.42 9.30
CA ARG A 74 8.53 -5.43 10.28
C ARG A 74 7.03 -5.61 10.45
N PRO A 75 6.51 -5.55 11.68
CA PRO A 75 5.09 -5.68 11.94
C PRO A 75 4.31 -4.56 11.24
N ASP A 76 3.17 -4.95 10.66
CA ASP A 76 2.18 -4.04 10.07
C ASP A 76 2.70 -3.11 8.96
N LYS A 77 3.82 -3.50 8.34
CA LYS A 77 4.43 -2.78 7.22
C LYS A 77 4.49 -3.64 5.97
N TYR A 78 4.36 -2.97 4.82
CA TYR A 78 4.43 -3.58 3.51
C TYR A 78 5.24 -2.71 2.55
N PHE A 79 5.92 -3.36 1.60
CA PHE A 79 6.39 -2.70 0.38
C PHE A 79 5.35 -2.87 -0.72
N LEU A 80 4.73 -1.77 -1.12
CA LEU A 80 3.75 -1.74 -2.19
C LEU A 80 4.42 -1.41 -3.53
N VAL A 81 4.22 -2.31 -4.49
CA VAL A 81 4.63 -2.17 -5.89
C VAL A 81 3.42 -2.41 -6.79
N PHE A 82 3.22 -1.62 -7.84
CA PHE A 82 2.21 -1.87 -8.86
C PHE A 82 2.64 -1.26 -10.21
N PRO A 83 2.16 -1.78 -11.35
CA PRO A 83 2.73 -1.49 -12.68
C PRO A 83 2.74 -0.01 -13.06
N THR A 84 1.86 0.79 -12.48
CA THR A 84 1.69 2.22 -12.80
C THR A 84 2.36 3.16 -11.79
N ILE A 85 3.19 2.64 -10.85
CA ILE A 85 3.97 3.50 -9.94
C ILE A 85 5.19 4.12 -10.67
N PRO A 86 5.31 5.45 -10.74
CA PRO A 86 6.52 6.12 -11.26
C PRO A 86 7.73 6.04 -10.29
N ASP A 87 7.49 5.79 -9.01
CA ASP A 87 8.47 5.80 -7.90
C ASP A 87 8.99 4.42 -7.47
N ASN A 88 8.80 3.38 -8.28
CA ASN A 88 9.20 1.98 -8.09
C ASN A 88 8.65 1.25 -6.84
N ARG A 89 8.57 1.86 -5.65
CA ARG A 89 8.17 1.20 -4.39
C ARG A 89 7.70 2.17 -3.32
N TRP A 90 6.56 1.88 -2.70
CA TRP A 90 6.05 2.63 -1.54
C TRP A 90 6.20 1.79 -0.27
N THR A 91 6.49 2.45 0.85
CA THR A 91 6.42 1.82 2.17
C THR A 91 5.09 2.19 2.80
N CYS A 92 4.28 1.18 3.14
CA CYS A 92 2.95 1.36 3.70
C CYS A 92 2.90 0.81 5.12
N THR A 93 2.46 1.62 6.08
CA THR A 93 2.40 1.26 7.51
C THR A 93 0.97 1.36 8.01
N TRP A 94 0.50 0.35 8.74
CA TRP A 94 -0.81 0.40 9.41
C TRP A 94 -0.81 1.50 10.46
N VAL A 95 -1.86 2.33 10.48
CA VAL A 95 -1.99 3.46 11.41
C VAL A 95 -3.26 3.39 12.26
N GLY A 96 -4.10 2.37 12.09
CA GLY A 96 -5.33 2.21 12.87
C GLY A 96 -6.61 2.19 12.03
N LYS A 97 -7.74 2.25 12.73
CA LYS A 97 -9.08 2.39 12.17
C LYS A 97 -9.44 3.86 12.05
#